data_AF-A0A4V2A956-F1
#
_entry.id   AF-A0A4V2A956-F1
#
_cell.length_a   1.000
_cell.length_b   1.000
_cell.length_c   1.000
_cell.angle_alpha   90.00
_cell.angle_beta   90.00
_cell.angle_gamma   90.00
#
_symmetry.space_group_name_H-M   'P 1'
#
loop_
_entity.id
_entity.type
_entity.pdbx_description
1 polymer ?
#
loop_
_entity_poly.entity_id
_entity_poly.type
_entity_poly.pdbx_seq_one_letter_code
_entity_poly.pdbx_strand_id
1 'polypeptide(L)'
;MASVKEFSVEEKLTSMVRLQKIDSKLDEIQILKGELPMEVKDLEDEIEGLHARQTRVEEEINGITEFIQQKKDGIAEAQALIKKYEKQSENVKNNREFEAINKEIEMQQLEEKLCEKHIKDATEEIAEKAKQLESAKKAVTTKEANLT
;
A
#
# COMPACT_ATOMS: atom_id res chain seq x y z
N MET A 1 74.93 -11.87 -6.38
CA MET A 1 73.80 -12.59 -7.00
C MET A 1 73.21 -13.48 -5.93
N ALA A 2 71.97 -13.22 -5.50
CA ALA A 2 71.34 -14.04 -4.47
C ALA A 2 71.17 -15.47 -5.03
N SER A 3 71.69 -16.48 -4.32
CA SER A 3 71.52 -17.87 -4.71
C SER A 3 70.03 -18.20 -4.64
N VAL A 4 69.45 -18.53 -5.79
CA VAL A 4 68.08 -19.02 -5.87
C VAL A 4 68.05 -20.35 -5.12
N LYS A 5 67.30 -20.40 -4.02
CA LYS A 5 67.07 -21.64 -3.28
C LYS A 5 66.34 -22.60 -4.22
N GLU A 6 67.01 -23.66 -4.66
CA GLU A 6 66.37 -24.68 -5.50
C GLU A 6 65.40 -25.49 -4.64
N PHE A 7 64.11 -25.19 -4.79
CA PHE A 7 63.05 -25.97 -4.17
C PHE A 7 62.99 -27.38 -4.76
N SER A 8 62.71 -28.35 -3.90
CA SER A 8 62.41 -29.74 -4.30
C SER A 8 61.20 -29.77 -5.24
N VAL A 9 61.14 -30.79 -6.11
CA VAL A 9 60.00 -31.01 -7.01
C VAL A 9 58.68 -31.09 -6.23
N GLU A 10 58.68 -31.72 -5.05
CA GLU A 10 57.51 -31.82 -4.17
C GLU A 10 57.07 -30.45 -3.61
N GLU A 11 58.03 -29.60 -3.22
CA GLU A 11 57.76 -28.24 -2.72
C GLU A 11 57.22 -27.34 -3.83
N LYS A 12 57.73 -27.49 -5.05
CA LYS A 12 57.22 -26.81 -6.24
C LYS A 12 55.79 -27.24 -6.56
N LEU A 13 55.51 -28.56 -6.57
CA LEU A 13 54.18 -29.09 -6.85
C LEU A 13 53.14 -28.60 -5.81
N THR A 14 53.51 -28.64 -4.53
CA THR A 14 52.64 -28.22 -3.43
C THR A 14 52.34 -26.71 -3.51
N SER A 15 53.34 -25.91 -3.82
CA SER A 15 53.19 -24.46 -4.05
C SER A 15 52.31 -24.17 -5.27
N MET A 16 52.44 -24.95 -6.35
CA MET A 16 51.66 -24.80 -7.57
C MET A 16 50.18 -25.13 -7.34
N VAL A 17 49.89 -26.21 -6.61
CA VAL A 17 48.50 -26.57 -6.23
C VAL A 17 47.89 -25.52 -5.31
N ARG A 18 48.66 -24.92 -4.40
CA ARG A 18 48.17 -23.80 -3.58
C ARG A 18 47.85 -22.58 -4.44
N LEU A 19 48.71 -22.23 -5.39
CA LEU A 19 48.47 -21.11 -6.30
C LEU A 19 47.20 -21.33 -7.13
N GLN A 20 47.04 -22.52 -7.72
CA GLN A 20 45.84 -22.86 -8.50
C GLN A 20 44.55 -22.73 -7.67
N LYS A 21 44.57 -23.16 -6.40
CA LYS A 21 43.42 -23.00 -5.49
C LYS A 21 43.12 -21.53 -5.16
N ILE A 22 44.15 -20.68 -5.11
CA ILE A 22 43.96 -19.25 -4.91
C ILE A 22 43.37 -18.62 -6.17
N ASP A 23 43.89 -18.95 -7.35
CA ASP A 23 43.38 -18.46 -8.64
C ASP A 23 41.91 -18.87 -8.84
N SER A 24 41.54 -20.13 -8.57
CA SER A 24 40.14 -20.58 -8.65
C SER A 24 39.22 -19.79 -7.71
N LYS A 25 39.67 -19.47 -6.49
CA LYS A 25 38.89 -18.61 -5.58
C LYS A 25 38.81 -17.17 -6.05
N LEU A 26 39.84 -16.68 -6.74
CA LEU A 26 39.90 -15.32 -7.27
C LEU A 26 38.93 -15.17 -8.46
N ASP A 27 38.83 -16.21 -9.29
CA ASP A 27 37.82 -16.30 -10.36
C ASP A 27 36.39 -16.33 -9.79
N GLU A 28 36.14 -17.15 -8.75
CA GLU A 28 34.84 -17.16 -8.05
C GLU A 28 34.46 -15.77 -7.51
N ILE A 29 35.42 -15.06 -6.91
CA ILE A 29 35.20 -13.69 -6.40
C ILE A 29 34.92 -12.70 -7.55
N GLN A 30 35.59 -12.83 -8.70
CA GLN A 30 35.31 -11.97 -9.85
C GLN A 30 33.91 -12.20 -10.42
N ILE A 31 33.46 -13.45 -10.50
CA ILE A 31 32.10 -13.79 -10.93
C ILE A 31 31.06 -13.18 -9.98
N LEU A 32 31.22 -13.43 -8.67
CA LEU A 32 30.36 -12.85 -7.62
C LEU A 32 30.33 -11.32 -7.68
N LYS A 33 31.46 -10.67 -7.97
CA LYS A 33 31.52 -9.21 -8.10
C LYS A 33 30.71 -8.68 -9.29
N GLY A 34 30.48 -9.51 -10.32
CA GLY A 34 29.63 -9.17 -11.46
C GLY A 34 28.15 -9.49 -11.24
N GLU A 35 27.85 -10.60 -10.56
CA GLU A 35 26.47 -11.06 -10.30
C GLU A 35 25.80 -10.27 -9.17
N LEU A 36 26.53 -9.97 -8.09
CA LEU A 36 25.98 -9.28 -6.92
C LEU A 36 25.39 -7.89 -7.24
N PRO A 37 26.00 -7.03 -8.08
CA PRO A 37 25.39 -5.76 -8.49
C PRO A 37 24.09 -5.93 -9.26
N MET A 38 23.93 -7.02 -10.03
CA MET A 38 22.68 -7.30 -10.74
C MET A 38 21.59 -7.73 -9.77
N GLU A 39 21.92 -8.60 -8.82
CA GLU A 39 20.99 -9.04 -7.78
C GLU A 39 20.53 -7.88 -6.86
N VAL A 40 21.44 -6.98 -6.50
CA VAL A 40 21.11 -5.75 -5.76
C VAL A 40 20.15 -4.88 -6.56
N LYS A 41 20.40 -4.69 -7.86
CA LYS A 41 19.54 -3.89 -8.72
C LYS A 41 18.14 -4.51 -8.89
N ASP A 42 18.07 -5.82 -9.08
CA ASP A 42 16.79 -6.54 -9.19
C ASP A 42 15.96 -6.39 -7.90
N LEU A 43 16.61 -6.40 -6.73
CA LEU A 43 15.97 -6.16 -5.44
C LEU A 43 15.51 -4.70 -5.27
N GLU A 44 16.31 -3.73 -5.72
CA GLU A 44 15.93 -2.30 -5.73
C GLU A 44 14.69 -2.06 -6.62
N ASP A 45 14.69 -2.60 -7.84
CA ASP A 45 13.55 -2.49 -8.78
C ASP A 45 12.28 -3.13 -8.19
N GLU A 46 12.40 -4.26 -7.50
CA GLU A 46 11.28 -4.92 -6.84
C GLU A 46 10.73 -4.09 -5.66
N ILE A 47 11.60 -3.47 -4.86
CA ILE A 47 11.21 -2.58 -3.77
C ILE A 47 10.49 -1.34 -4.31
N GLU A 48 10.99 -0.72 -5.38
CA GLU A 48 10.29 0.40 -6.04
C GLU A 48 8.90 0.00 -6.52
N GLY A 49 8.77 -1.19 -7.13
CA GLY A 49 7.49 -1.73 -7.55
C GLY A 49 6.50 -1.92 -6.40
N LEU A 50 6.99 -2.38 -5.24
CA LEU A 50 6.17 -2.52 -4.03
C LEU A 50 5.78 -1.16 -3.43
N HIS A 51 6.69 -0.19 -3.39
CA HIS A 51 6.38 1.18 -2.96
C HIS A 51 5.32 1.82 -3.84
N ALA A 52 5.44 1.69 -5.17
CA ALA A 52 4.43 2.19 -6.10
C ALA A 52 3.05 1.55 -5.87
N ARG A 53 3.01 0.25 -5.56
CA ARG A 53 1.77 -0.44 -5.21
C ARG A 53 1.19 0.07 -3.89
N GLN A 54 2.04 0.34 -2.89
CA GLN A 54 1.62 0.92 -1.62
C GLN A 54 1.00 2.30 -1.82
N THR A 55 1.65 3.18 -2.58
CA THR A 55 1.14 4.52 -2.87
C THR A 55 -0.23 4.47 -3.53
N ARG A 56 -0.44 3.59 -4.51
CA ARG A 56 -1.78 3.43 -5.13
C ARG A 56 -2.86 3.02 -4.14
N VAL A 57 -2.56 2.09 -3.23
CA VAL A 57 -3.53 1.68 -2.20
C VAL A 57 -3.81 2.82 -1.21
N GLU A 58 -2.81 3.64 -0.87
CA GLU A 58 -3.00 4.84 -0.04
C GLU A 58 -3.86 5.89 -0.76
N GLU A 59 -3.66 6.11 -2.07
CA GLU A 59 -4.49 6.98 -2.89
C GLU A 59 -5.94 6.49 -2.97
N GLU A 60 -6.16 5.19 -3.14
CA GLU A 60 -7.51 4.59 -3.11
C GLU A 60 -8.20 4.83 -1.76
N ILE A 61 -7.50 4.61 -0.64
CA ILE A 61 -8.03 4.84 0.71
C ILE A 61 -8.41 6.32 0.89
N ASN A 62 -7.57 7.24 0.42
CA ASN A 62 -7.84 8.68 0.47
C ASN A 62 -9.10 9.03 -0.34
N GLY A 63 -9.24 8.49 -1.56
CA GLY A 63 -10.42 8.70 -2.39
C GLY A 63 -11.71 8.20 -1.73
N ILE A 64 -11.68 7.01 -1.11
CA ILE A 64 -12.85 6.48 -0.37
C ILE A 64 -13.14 7.34 0.87
N THR A 65 -12.12 7.88 1.53
CA THR A 65 -12.29 8.78 2.68
C THR A 65 -12.95 10.10 2.28
N GLU A 66 -12.56 10.67 1.14
CA GLU A 66 -13.24 11.84 0.56
C GLU A 66 -14.70 11.55 0.23
N PHE A 67 -14.99 10.38 -0.36
CA PHE A 67 -16.36 9.94 -0.61
C PHE A 67 -17.19 9.83 0.68
N ILE A 68 -16.62 9.27 1.76
CA ILE A 68 -17.28 9.22 3.07
C ILE A 68 -17.59 10.63 3.57
N GLN A 69 -16.67 11.58 3.41
CA GLN A 69 -16.89 12.96 3.84
C GLN A 69 -18.04 13.60 3.05
N GLN A 70 -18.08 13.44 1.72
CA GLN A 70 -19.19 13.93 0.90
C GLN A 70 -20.54 13.34 1.33
N LYS A 71 -20.59 12.05 1.70
CA LYS A 71 -21.82 11.44 2.20
C LYS A 71 -22.23 11.96 3.58
N LYS A 72 -21.28 12.28 4.46
CA LYS A 72 -21.57 12.93 5.75
C LYS A 72 -22.16 14.32 5.57
N ASP A 73 -21.63 15.08 4.62
CA ASP A 73 -22.15 16.42 4.30
C ASP A 73 -23.58 16.31 3.74
N GLY A 74 -23.85 15.33 2.87
CA GLY A 74 -25.20 15.02 2.38
C GLY A 74 -26.19 14.64 3.49
N ILE A 75 -25.75 13.89 4.51
CA ILE A 75 -26.58 13.60 5.69
C ILE A 75 -26.94 14.90 6.44
N ALA A 76 -25.96 15.79 6.65
CA ALA A 76 -26.20 17.05 7.32
C ALA A 76 -27.20 17.95 6.56
N GLU A 77 -27.12 17.97 5.22
CA GLU A 77 -28.08 18.67 4.37
C GLU A 77 -29.48 18.06 4.44
N ALA A 78 -29.61 16.74 4.35
CA ALA A 78 -30.90 16.04 4.48
C ALA A 78 -31.55 16.31 5.84
N GLN A 79 -30.77 16.27 6.93
CA GLN A 79 -31.24 16.60 8.28
C GLN A 79 -31.68 18.08 8.41
N ALA A 80 -31.01 19.00 7.73
CA ALA A 80 -31.41 20.40 7.69
C ALA A 80 -32.74 20.59 6.95
N LEU A 81 -32.94 19.88 5.84
CA LEU A 81 -34.19 19.89 5.08
C LEU A 81 -35.35 19.27 5.87
N ILE A 82 -35.13 18.15 6.56
CA ILE A 82 -36.13 17.53 7.44
C ILE A 82 -36.62 18.55 8.47
N LYS A 83 -35.71 19.21 9.21
CA LYS A 83 -36.07 20.24 10.20
C LYS A 83 -36.84 21.42 9.59
N LYS A 84 -36.52 21.80 8.36
CA LYS A 84 -37.23 22.86 7.64
C LYS A 84 -38.65 22.42 7.29
N TYR A 85 -38.82 21.20 6.78
CA TYR A 85 -40.12 20.65 6.42
C TYR A 85 -41.00 20.36 7.63
N GLU A 86 -40.44 19.90 8.74
CA GLU A 86 -41.15 19.74 10.02
C GLU A 86 -41.78 21.06 10.48
N LYS A 87 -41.01 22.16 10.47
CA LYS A 87 -41.53 23.51 10.80
C LYS A 87 -42.58 24.01 9.83
N GLN A 88 -42.47 23.66 8.54
CA GLN A 88 -43.49 24.00 7.55
C GLN A 88 -44.78 23.22 7.81
N SER A 89 -44.67 21.94 8.17
CA SER A 89 -45.79 21.04 8.48
C SER A 89 -46.68 21.58 9.61
N GLU A 90 -46.10 22.15 10.67
CA GLU A 90 -46.82 22.76 11.79
C GLU A 90 -47.72 23.94 11.40
N ASN A 91 -47.41 24.62 10.29
CA ASN A 91 -48.15 25.80 9.82
C ASN A 91 -49.20 25.47 8.75
N VAL A 92 -49.29 24.22 8.31
CA VAL A 92 -50.19 23.80 7.24
C VAL A 92 -51.59 23.47 7.77
N LYS A 93 -52.59 24.14 7.21
CA LYS A 93 -54.02 23.93 7.54
C LYS A 93 -54.78 23.11 6.50
N ASN A 94 -54.13 22.81 5.36
CA ASN A 94 -54.71 22.07 4.25
C ASN A 94 -54.16 20.63 4.24
N ASN A 95 -55.07 19.64 4.31
CA ASN A 95 -54.69 18.23 4.38
C ASN A 95 -53.82 17.76 3.20
N ARG A 96 -54.02 18.33 2.00
CA ARG A 96 -53.24 17.97 0.80
C ARG A 96 -51.80 18.49 0.85
N GLU A 97 -51.60 19.68 1.41
CA GLU A 97 -50.26 20.25 1.60
C GLU A 97 -49.51 19.52 2.72
N PHE A 98 -50.23 19.09 3.77
CA PHE A 98 -49.67 18.32 4.87
C PHE A 98 -49.14 16.96 4.39
N GLU A 99 -49.92 16.24 3.57
CA GLU A 99 -49.47 14.99 2.94
C GLU A 99 -48.26 15.19 2.02
N ALA A 100 -48.20 16.30 1.28
CA ALA A 100 -47.07 16.60 0.40
C ALA A 100 -45.78 16.82 1.21
N ILE A 101 -45.85 17.58 2.30
CA ILE A 101 -44.70 17.83 3.19
C ILE A 101 -44.24 16.55 3.88
N ASN A 102 -45.16 15.70 4.33
CA ASN A 102 -44.79 14.42 4.94
C ASN A 102 -44.05 13.50 3.95
N LYS A 103 -44.47 13.48 2.67
CA LYS A 103 -43.73 12.73 1.64
C LYS A 103 -42.33 13.28 1.40
N GLU A 104 -42.16 14.59 1.43
CA GLU A 104 -40.83 15.22 1.35
C GLU A 104 -39.96 14.84 2.55
N ILE A 105 -40.51 14.84 3.77
CA ILE A 105 -39.79 14.39 4.98
C ILE A 105 -39.38 12.92 4.85
N GLU A 106 -40.28 12.03 4.44
CA GLU A 106 -39.96 10.62 4.21
C GLU A 106 -38.88 10.43 3.15
N MET A 107 -38.92 11.23 2.07
CA MET A 107 -37.89 11.20 1.03
C MET A 107 -36.51 11.58 1.59
N GLN A 108 -36.44 12.66 2.38
CA GLN A 108 -35.17 13.08 3.00
C GLN A 108 -34.66 12.07 4.03
N GLN A 109 -35.54 11.43 4.80
CA GLN A 109 -35.16 10.36 5.73
C GLN A 109 -34.65 9.11 5.01
N LEU A 110 -35.19 8.79 3.83
CA LEU A 110 -34.68 7.70 2.99
C LEU A 110 -33.29 8.04 2.43
N GLU A 111 -33.07 9.29 2.01
CA GLU A 111 -31.76 9.76 1.52
C GLU A 111 -30.68 9.69 2.63
N GLU A 112 -31.03 10.09 3.85
CA GLU A 112 -30.15 9.96 5.02
C GLU A 112 -29.73 8.50 5.23
N LYS A 113 -30.69 7.56 5.28
CA LYS A 113 -30.40 6.13 5.44
C LYS A 113 -29.57 5.56 4.29
N LEU A 114 -29.78 6.04 3.07
CA LEU A 114 -29.00 5.62 1.91
C LEU A 114 -27.55 6.10 2.04
N CYS A 115 -27.33 7.33 2.47
CA CYS A 115 -25.99 7.87 2.73
C CYS A 115 -25.30 7.12 3.87
N GLU A 116 -26.00 6.80 4.97
CA GLU A 116 -25.46 5.98 6.06
C GLU A 116 -25.02 4.59 5.59
N LYS A 117 -25.83 3.96 4.73
CA LYS A 117 -25.48 2.67 4.13
C LYS A 117 -24.21 2.79 3.29
N HIS A 118 -24.12 3.78 2.41
CA HIS A 118 -22.93 4.00 1.59
C HIS A 118 -21.67 4.27 2.44
N ILE A 119 -21.81 5.02 3.54
CA ILE A 119 -20.70 5.23 4.48
C ILE A 119 -20.26 3.89 5.08
N LYS A 120 -21.21 3.06 5.52
CA LYS A 120 -20.89 1.76 6.12
C LYS A 120 -20.15 0.86 5.13
N ASP A 121 -20.66 0.71 3.91
CA ASP A 121 -20.04 -0.10 2.86
C ASP A 121 -18.62 0.43 2.53
N ALA A 122 -18.45 1.76 2.40
CA ALA A 122 -17.15 2.40 2.17
C ALA A 122 -16.17 2.21 3.35
N THR A 123 -16.65 2.22 4.60
CA THR A 123 -15.79 1.96 5.77
C THR A 123 -15.30 0.51 5.84
N GLU A 124 -16.14 -0.44 5.41
CA GLU A 124 -15.74 -1.85 5.30
C GLU A 124 -14.67 -2.03 4.20
N GLU A 125 -14.84 -1.35 3.07
CA GLU A 125 -13.84 -1.35 1.98
C GLU A 125 -12.50 -0.75 2.43
N ILE A 126 -12.50 0.38 3.13
CA ILE A 126 -11.27 0.96 3.72
C ILE A 126 -10.61 -0.03 4.67
N ALA A 127 -11.37 -0.73 5.51
CA ALA A 127 -10.81 -1.69 6.46
C ALA A 127 -10.12 -2.87 5.75
N GLU A 128 -10.67 -3.32 4.62
CA GLU A 128 -10.04 -4.36 3.80
C GLU A 128 -8.77 -3.86 3.12
N LYS A 129 -8.83 -2.67 2.50
CA LYS A 129 -7.67 -2.01 1.85
C LYS A 129 -6.56 -1.71 2.84
N ALA A 130 -6.88 -1.30 4.06
CA ALA A 130 -5.91 -1.06 5.12
C ALA A 130 -5.18 -2.34 5.54
N LYS A 131 -5.85 -3.49 5.59
CA LYS A 131 -5.21 -4.79 5.83
C LYS A 131 -4.26 -5.18 4.69
N GLN A 132 -4.66 -4.93 3.44
CA GLN A 132 -3.80 -5.15 2.27
C GLN A 132 -2.58 -4.23 2.29
N LEU A 133 -2.75 -2.99 2.72
CA LEU A 133 -1.64 -2.04 2.90
C LEU A 133 -0.66 -2.52 3.98
N GLU A 134 -1.17 -3.02 5.10
CA GLU A 134 -0.33 -3.50 6.20
C GLU A 134 0.49 -4.73 5.78
N SER A 135 -0.10 -5.66 5.02
CA SER A 135 0.63 -6.82 4.50
C SER A 135 1.67 -6.41 3.46
N ALA A 136 1.36 -5.45 2.58
CA ALA A 136 2.32 -4.88 1.64
C ALA A 136 3.49 -4.19 2.35
N LYS A 137 3.22 -3.39 3.39
CA LYS A 137 4.26 -2.75 4.22
C LYS A 137 5.19 -3.78 4.86
N LYS A 138 4.65 -4.87 5.40
CA LYS A 138 5.47 -5.97 5.94
C LYS A 138 6.36 -6.60 4.87
N ALA A 139 5.84 -6.82 3.66
CA ALA A 139 6.61 -7.35 2.55
C ALA A 139 7.76 -6.42 2.15
N VAL A 140 7.50 -5.11 2.05
CA VAL A 140 8.54 -4.09 1.78
C VAL A 140 9.62 -4.10 2.85
N THR A 141 9.25 -4.03 4.13
CA THR A 141 10.23 -4.02 5.23
C THR A 141 11.11 -5.28 5.27
N THR A 142 10.55 -6.43 4.87
CA THR A 142 11.31 -7.69 4.81
C THR A 142 12.32 -7.65 3.67
N LYS A 143 11.97 -7.07 2.52
CA LYS A 143 12.88 -6.95 1.38
C LYS A 143 13.95 -5.89 1.58
N GLU A 144 13.59 -4.75 2.17
CA GLU A 144 14.56 -3.72 2.55
C GLU A 144 15.59 -4.26 3.55
N ALA A 145 15.18 -5.11 4.50
CA ALA A 145 16.08 -5.78 5.44
C ALA A 145 17.07 -6.75 4.77
N ASN A 146 16.78 -7.27 3.58
CA ASN A 146 17.71 -8.11 2.83
C ASN A 146 18.79 -7.29 2.09
N LEU A 147 18.58 -5.99 1.94
CA LEU A 147 19.45 -5.06 1.21
C LEU A 147 20.47 -4.36 2.12
N THR A 148 20.21 -4.32 3.44
CA THR A 148 21.09 -3.78 4.50
C THR A 148 21.87 -4.86 5.23
#